data_AF-A0A355DF43-F1
#
_entry.id   AF-A0A355DF43-F1
#
_cell.length_a   1.000
_cell.length_b   1.000
_cell.length_c   1.000
_cell.angle_alpha   90.00
_cell.angle_beta   90.00
_cell.angle_gamma   90.00
#
_symmetry.space_group_name_H-M   'P 1'
#
loop_
_entity.id
_entity.type
_entity.pdbx_description
1 polymer ?
#
loop_
_entity_poly.entity_id
_entity_poly.type
_entity_poly.pdbx_seq_one_letter_code
_entity_poly.pdbx_strand_id
1 'polypeptide(L)'
;MAVAVIGTGPVLDGDVLGDPAWIDVPVATGFIQTQPDEGQPATERTEVRVLFDDDTIYFGFVCYDRDPDGIITSEGRRDASLNNSDSIQIILDTFRDRQSAFLFGTSPAGQEYDG
;
A
#
# COMPACT_ATOMS: atom_id res chain seq x y z
N MET A 1 -8.12 -6.05 8.53
CA MET A 1 -7.58 -6.70 9.75
C MET A 1 -6.12 -6.31 9.85
N ALA A 2 -5.61 -6.03 11.06
CA ALA A 2 -4.20 -5.77 11.32
C ALA A 2 -3.75 -6.67 12.49
N VAL A 3 -2.47 -7.04 12.54
CA VAL A 3 -1.92 -7.93 13.56
C VAL A 3 -0.78 -7.25 14.30
N ALA A 4 -0.67 -7.47 15.61
CA ALA A 4 0.44 -6.95 16.40
C ALA A 4 1.73 -7.69 16.06
N VAL A 5 2.85 -6.98 15.95
CA VAL A 5 4.18 -7.56 15.76
C VAL A 5 4.55 -8.41 16.98
N ILE A 6 4.98 -9.65 16.76
CA ILE A 6 5.48 -10.56 17.80
C ILE A 6 6.98 -10.77 17.56
N GLY A 7 7.81 -9.93 18.18
CA GLY A 7 9.27 -9.99 18.03
C GLY A 7 9.84 -8.79 17.29
N THR A 8 10.74 -9.02 16.33
CA THR A 8 11.31 -7.96 15.49
C THR A 8 10.35 -7.63 14.36
N GLY A 9 10.09 -6.34 14.13
CA GLY A 9 9.27 -5.87 13.01
C GLY A 9 9.90 -6.19 11.64
N PRO A 10 9.15 -5.97 10.55
CA PRO A 10 9.62 -6.24 9.20
C PRO A 10 10.80 -5.35 8.82
N VAL A 11 11.63 -5.82 7.91
CA VAL A 11 12.68 -5.01 7.28
C VAL A 11 12.04 -4.12 6.22
N LEU A 12 12.39 -2.83 6.21
CA LEU A 12 11.88 -1.86 5.24
C LEU A 12 12.69 -1.88 3.93
N ASP A 13 12.66 -3.00 3.22
CA ASP A 13 13.38 -3.19 1.94
C ASP A 13 12.46 -3.47 0.74
N GLY A 14 11.16 -3.61 0.98
CA GLY A 14 10.13 -3.86 -0.04
C GLY A 14 9.86 -5.34 -0.33
N ASP A 15 10.57 -6.28 0.28
CA ASP A 15 10.34 -7.72 0.08
C ASP A 15 9.27 -8.28 1.03
N VAL A 16 8.01 -8.01 0.73
CA VAL A 16 6.87 -8.44 1.55
C VAL A 16 6.69 -9.98 1.55
N LEU A 17 7.03 -10.66 0.45
CA LEU A 17 6.81 -12.11 0.32
C LEU A 17 7.97 -12.93 0.89
N GLY A 18 9.18 -12.38 0.92
CA GLY A 18 10.37 -13.02 1.48
C GLY A 18 10.60 -12.74 2.97
N ASP A 19 10.00 -11.70 3.54
CA ASP A 19 10.19 -11.35 4.95
C ASP A 19 9.29 -12.20 5.89
N PRO A 20 9.89 -12.97 6.84
CA PRO A 20 9.16 -13.81 7.80
C PRO A 20 8.13 -13.07 8.66
N ALA A 21 8.30 -11.77 8.89
CA ALA A 21 7.34 -10.98 9.68
C ALA A 21 5.93 -10.98 9.07
N TRP A 22 5.82 -11.18 7.75
CA TRP A 22 4.54 -11.11 7.02
C TRP A 22 3.83 -12.44 6.82
N ILE A 23 4.48 -13.58 7.10
CA ILE A 23 4.03 -14.91 6.62
C ILE A 23 2.66 -15.32 7.18
N ASP A 24 2.41 -15.01 8.45
CA ASP A 24 1.17 -15.37 9.16
C ASP A 24 0.18 -14.19 9.25
N VAL A 25 0.48 -13.08 8.57
CA VAL A 25 -0.37 -11.89 8.59
C VAL A 25 -1.55 -12.08 7.64
N PRO A 26 -2.80 -11.90 8.12
CA PRO A 26 -3.99 -11.96 7.28
C PRO A 26 -3.88 -11.02 6.09
N VAL A 27 -4.18 -11.56 4.91
CA VAL A 27 -4.10 -10.83 3.64
C VAL A 27 -5.45 -10.21 3.34
N ALA A 28 -5.49 -8.88 3.18
CA ALA A 28 -6.60 -8.19 2.58
C ALA A 28 -6.51 -8.29 1.05
N THR A 29 -7.60 -8.76 0.44
CA THR A 29 -7.76 -8.96 -1.01
C THR A 29 -9.19 -8.59 -1.43
N GLY A 30 -9.51 -8.69 -2.72
CA GLY A 30 -10.87 -8.46 -3.20
C GLY A 30 -11.26 -6.99 -3.25
N PHE A 31 -10.28 -6.13 -3.51
CA PHE A 31 -10.50 -4.71 -3.71
C PHE A 31 -11.45 -4.45 -4.89
N ILE A 32 -12.13 -3.32 -4.83
CA ILE A 32 -13.07 -2.87 -5.86
C ILE A 32 -12.49 -1.66 -6.59
N GLN A 33 -12.89 -1.51 -7.84
CA GLN A 33 -12.47 -0.40 -8.67
C GLN A 33 -13.32 0.83 -8.38
N THR A 34 -12.66 1.99 -8.32
CA THR A 34 -13.34 3.28 -8.48
C THR A 34 -13.38 3.71 -9.95
N GLN A 35 -12.39 3.27 -10.74
CA GLN A 35 -12.28 3.49 -12.18
C GLN A 35 -11.61 2.27 -12.84
N PRO A 36 -11.83 2.01 -14.14
CA PRO A 36 -12.82 2.68 -15.00
C PRO A 36 -14.27 2.26 -14.71
N ASP A 37 -14.47 1.04 -14.19
CA ASP A 37 -15.78 0.47 -13.93
C ASP A 37 -16.08 0.45 -12.43
N GLU A 38 -16.66 1.55 -11.93
CA GLU A 38 -16.93 1.74 -10.51
C GLU A 38 -17.73 0.57 -9.90
N GLY A 39 -17.26 0.07 -8.75
CA GLY A 39 -17.90 -0.99 -7.97
C GLY A 39 -17.63 -2.41 -8.48
N GLN A 40 -16.96 -2.58 -9.61
CA GLN A 40 -16.52 -3.90 -10.08
C GLN A 40 -15.30 -4.40 -9.29
N PRO A 41 -15.06 -5.72 -9.22
CA PRO A 41 -13.81 -6.26 -8.68
C PRO A 41 -12.59 -5.67 -9.39
N ALA A 42 -11.50 -5.41 -8.66
CA ALA A 42 -10.21 -5.00 -9.24
C ALA A 42 -9.77 -5.96 -10.35
N THR A 43 -9.33 -5.41 -11.48
CA THR A 43 -8.81 -6.16 -12.63
C THR A 43 -7.43 -6.72 -12.38
N GLU A 44 -6.61 -5.98 -11.65
CA GLU A 44 -5.31 -6.41 -11.15
C GLU A 44 -5.42 -6.84 -9.69
N ARG A 45 -4.76 -7.95 -9.35
CA ARG A 45 -4.80 -8.49 -7.99
C ARG A 45 -3.88 -7.64 -7.11
N THR A 46 -4.40 -7.22 -5.97
CA THR A 46 -3.60 -6.58 -4.92
C THR A 46 -3.78 -7.32 -3.60
N GLU A 47 -2.67 -7.53 -2.91
CA GLU A 47 -2.63 -8.02 -1.55
C GLU A 47 -2.11 -6.94 -0.61
N VAL A 48 -2.79 -6.76 0.51
CA VAL A 48 -2.37 -5.83 1.56
C VAL A 48 -2.28 -6.57 2.89
N ARG A 49 -1.15 -6.43 3.57
CA ARG A 49 -0.92 -6.91 4.94
C ARG A 49 -0.66 -5.72 5.84
N VAL A 50 -1.17 -5.77 7.06
CA VAL A 50 -0.99 -4.69 8.05
C VAL A 50 -0.48 -5.27 9.36
N LEU A 51 0.68 -4.79 9.78
CA LEU A 51 1.29 -5.06 11.08
C LEU A 51 1.35 -3.76 11.87
N PHE A 52 1.43 -3.86 13.20
CA PHE A 52 1.71 -2.71 14.04
C PHE A 52 2.41 -3.12 15.33
N ASP A 53 3.15 -2.20 15.92
CA ASP A 53 3.65 -2.29 17.29
C ASP A 53 3.21 -1.05 18.09
N ASP A 54 3.91 -0.74 19.19
CA ASP A 54 3.54 0.33 20.10
C ASP A 54 3.68 1.74 19.48
N ASP A 55 4.52 1.91 18.45
CA ASP A 55 4.80 3.22 17.85
C ASP A 55 4.69 3.27 16.32
N THR A 56 4.59 2.14 15.66
CA THR A 56 4.67 2.04 14.20
C THR A 56 3.56 1.15 13.62
N ILE A 57 2.95 1.61 12.52
CA ILE A 57 2.07 0.80 11.67
C ILE A 57 2.80 0.51 10.36
N TYR A 58 2.92 -0.76 10.03
CA TYR A 58 3.56 -1.24 8.81
C TYR A 58 2.51 -1.72 7.81
N PHE A 59 2.70 -1.34 6.55
CA PHE A 59 1.86 -1.77 5.45
C PHE A 59 2.72 -2.49 4.40
N GLY A 60 2.37 -3.74 4.10
CA GLY A 60 2.96 -4.51 3.02
C GLY A 60 1.99 -4.59 1.85
N PHE A 61 2.41 -4.10 0.68
CA PHE A 61 1.64 -4.17 -0.57
C PHE A 61 2.32 -5.13 -1.55
N VAL A 62 1.53 -6.03 -2.14
CA VAL A 62 1.94 -6.81 -3.31
C VAL A 62 0.92 -6.55 -4.41
N CYS A 63 1.32 -5.73 -5.38
CA CYS A 63 0.53 -5.37 -6.54
C CYS A 63 0.97 -6.26 -7.70
N TYR A 64 0.07 -7.13 -8.17
CA TYR A 64 0.34 -7.98 -9.33
C TYR A 64 -0.12 -7.24 -10.58
N ASP A 65 0.71 -7.21 -11.60
CA ASP A 65 0.36 -6.67 -12.91
C ASP A 65 0.52 -7.75 -13.99
N ARG A 66 -0.47 -7.87 -14.88
CA ARG A 66 -0.42 -8.80 -16.02
C ARG A 66 0.55 -8.33 -17.11
N ASP A 67 0.88 -7.05 -17.16
CA ASP A 67 1.83 -6.42 -18.07
C ASP A 67 2.93 -5.67 -17.29
N PRO A 68 3.95 -6.37 -16.75
CA PRO A 68 5.02 -5.74 -16.00
C PRO A 68 5.81 -4.67 -16.79
N ASP A 69 5.87 -4.79 -18.12
CA ASP A 69 6.54 -3.82 -19.00
C ASP A 69 5.76 -2.50 -19.10
N GLY A 70 4.47 -2.52 -18.77
CA GLY A 70 3.57 -1.38 -18.75
C GLY A 70 3.61 -0.54 -17.47
N ILE A 71 4.35 -0.98 -16.43
CA ILE A 71 4.44 -0.29 -15.15
C ILE A 71 5.04 1.11 -15.35
N ILE A 72 4.25 2.14 -15.03
CA ILE A 72 4.64 3.53 -15.18
C ILE A 72 5.26 4.01 -13.88
N THR A 73 6.58 4.15 -13.89
CA THR A 73 7.32 4.88 -12.85
C THR A 73 7.51 6.32 -13.32
N SER A 74 6.82 7.30 -12.70
CA SER A 74 7.03 8.70 -13.09
C SER A 74 8.46 9.18 -12.78
N GLU A 75 9.02 10.04 -13.63
CA GLU A 75 10.33 10.64 -13.45
C GLU A 75 10.36 11.60 -12.23
N GLY A 76 10.81 11.09 -11.08
CA GLY A 76 11.76 11.73 -10.15
C GLY A 76 11.53 13.18 -9.67
N ARG A 77 10.34 13.77 -9.82
CA ARG A 77 10.04 15.11 -9.26
C ARG A 77 9.31 14.96 -7.94
N ARG A 78 9.93 15.45 -6.86
CA ARG A 78 9.28 15.68 -5.56
C ARG A 78 7.96 16.44 -5.79
N ASP A 79 6.87 15.96 -5.19
CA ASP A 79 5.50 16.49 -5.33
C ASP A 79 4.84 16.32 -6.72
N ALA A 80 5.33 15.42 -7.58
CA ALA A 80 4.63 15.04 -8.80
C ALA A 80 3.31 14.32 -8.46
N SER A 81 2.26 14.63 -9.21
CA SER A 81 0.99 13.93 -9.05
C SER A 81 1.17 12.44 -9.32
N LEU A 82 0.75 11.60 -8.37
CA LEU A 82 0.66 10.15 -8.53
C LEU A 82 -0.36 9.74 -9.62
N ASN A 83 -1.15 10.67 -10.16
CA ASN A 83 -2.17 10.38 -11.17
C ASN A 83 -1.60 9.83 -12.49
N ASN A 84 -0.30 9.99 -12.73
CA ASN A 84 0.39 9.53 -13.94
C ASN A 84 1.48 8.48 -13.64
N SER A 85 1.42 7.84 -12.47
CA SER A 85 2.34 6.79 -12.06
C SER A 85 1.55 5.68 -11.39
N ASP A 86 2.02 4.44 -11.52
CA ASP A 86 1.53 3.40 -10.62
C ASP A 86 1.91 3.78 -9.20
N SER A 87 0.94 3.61 -8.29
CA SER A 87 1.10 4.04 -6.90
C SER A 87 0.12 3.32 -5.98
N ILE A 88 0.48 3.32 -4.70
CA ILE A 88 -0.44 2.99 -3.61
C ILE A 88 -0.65 4.22 -2.75
N GLN A 89 -1.83 4.34 -2.15
CA GLN A 89 -2.16 5.38 -1.20
C GLN A 89 -2.89 4.78 0.01
N ILE A 90 -2.64 5.36 1.17
CA ILE A 90 -3.20 4.99 2.47
C ILE A 90 -3.79 6.25 3.06
N ILE A 91 -5.03 6.17 3.50
CA ILE A 91 -5.73 7.26 4.17
C ILE A 91 -6.09 6.79 5.58
N LEU A 92 -5.58 7.47 6.60
CA LEU A 92 -5.75 7.13 8.01
C LEU A 92 -6.52 8.22 8.75
N ASP A 93 -7.75 7.90 9.16
CA ASP A 93 -8.52 8.69 10.13
C ASP A 93 -8.08 8.33 11.56
N THR A 94 -7.01 8.97 12.02
CA THR A 94 -6.38 8.68 13.33
C THR A 94 -7.21 9.17 14.51
N PHE A 95 -8.10 10.13 14.31
CA PHE A 95 -8.97 10.68 15.36
C PHE A 95 -10.38 10.05 15.36
N ARG A 96 -10.69 9.26 14.34
CA ARG A 96 -11.99 8.63 14.10
C ARG A 96 -13.13 9.64 14.00
N ASP A 97 -12.83 10.84 13.50
CA ASP A 97 -13.80 11.94 13.39
C ASP A 97 -14.53 11.94 12.04
N ARG A 98 -14.09 11.11 11.08
CA ARG A 98 -14.57 11.01 9.70
C ARG A 98 -14.52 12.33 8.92
N GLN A 99 -13.67 13.26 9.34
CA GLN A 99 -13.48 14.57 8.71
C GLN A 99 -12.03 14.80 8.33
N SER A 100 -11.10 14.41 9.20
CA SER A 100 -9.67 14.62 9.05
C SER A 100 -8.97 13.27 8.86
N ALA A 101 -8.02 13.20 7.92
CA ALA A 101 -7.20 12.03 7.74
C ALA A 101 -5.80 12.42 7.27
N PHE A 102 -4.82 11.58 7.59
CA PHE A 102 -3.49 11.65 7.00
C PHE A 102 -3.46 10.81 5.74
N LEU A 103 -2.85 11.33 4.69
CA LEU A 103 -2.59 10.60 3.47
C LEU A 103 -1.10 10.25 3.39
N PHE A 104 -0.81 8.99 3.09
CA PHE A 104 0.51 8.52 2.71
C PHE A 104 0.42 7.78 1.37
N GLY A 105 1.48 7.81 0.57
CA GLY A 105 1.51 7.10 -0.69
C GLY A 105 2.94 6.85 -1.16
N THR A 106 3.08 5.83 -1.99
CA THR A 106 4.35 5.55 -2.65
C THR A 106 4.14 5.02 -4.06
N SER A 107 5.20 5.00 -4.86
CA SER A 107 5.23 4.43 -6.20
C SER A 107 6.23 3.28 -6.27
N PRO A 108 6.21 2.44 -7.33
CA PRO A 108 7.23 1.41 -7.52
C PRO A 108 8.67 1.93 -7.57
N ALA A 109 8.86 3.24 -7.83
CA ALA A 109 10.17 3.89 -7.79
C ALA A 109 10.60 4.35 -6.37
N GLY A 110 9.80 4.06 -5.34
CA GLY A 110 10.07 4.46 -3.96
C GLY A 110 9.84 5.95 -3.70
N GLN A 111 9.03 6.62 -4.52
CA GLN A 111 8.65 8.01 -4.25
C GLN A 111 7.81 8.09 -2.98
N GLU A 112 8.07 9.05 -2.11
CA GLU A 112 7.23 9.35 -0.95
C GLU A 112 6.24 10.45 -1.28
N TYR A 113 4.97 10.27 -0.90
CA TYR A 113 3.90 11.26 -0.99
C TYR A 113 3.13 11.29 0.34
N ASP A 114 2.99 12.46 0.94
CA ASP A 114 2.24 12.66 2.19
C ASP A 114 1.43 13.97 2.18
N GLY A 115 0.41 14.07 3.04
CA GLY A 115 -0.48 15.25 3.13
C GLY A 115 -1.52 15.20 4.24
#